data_AF-R7CW78-F1
#
_entry.id   AF-R7CW78-F1
#
_cell.length_a   1.000
_cell.length_b   1.000
_cell.length_c   1.000
_cell.angle_alpha   90.00
_cell.angle_beta   90.00
_cell.angle_gamma   90.00
#
_symmetry.space_group_name_H-M   'P 1'
#
loop_
_entity.id
_entity.type
_entity.pdbx_description
1 polymer ?
#
loop_
_entity_poly.entity_id
_entity_poly.type
_entity_poly.pdbx_seq_one_letter_code
_entity_poly.pdbx_strand_id
1 'polypeptide(L)'
;MTRQEKIQTLKLQIEEKQEELDTLKAQLGFEIVINFNETHGLNSGQHFMYGNKECVGVESDGYVLKTHAITKSGDVAKIATIIYDENNIKPL
;
A
#
# COMPACT_ATOMS: atom_id res chain seq x y z
N MET A 1 -16.95 -32.49 -23.73
CA MET A 1 -15.78 -31.87 -23.10
C MET A 1 -14.82 -32.95 -22.61
N THR A 2 -13.56 -32.90 -23.01
CA THR A 2 -12.51 -33.81 -22.57
C THR A 2 -11.94 -33.35 -21.22
N ARG A 3 -11.18 -34.23 -20.54
CA ARG A 3 -10.46 -33.84 -19.31
C ARG A 3 -9.47 -32.70 -19.56
N GLN A 4 -8.80 -32.71 -20.71
CA GLN A 4 -7.84 -31.66 -21.08
C GLN A 4 -8.52 -30.31 -21.31
N GLU A 5 -9.66 -30.30 -22.02
CA GLU A 5 -10.47 -29.09 -22.19
C GLU A 5 -10.92 -28.53 -20.83
N LYS A 6 -11.37 -29.39 -19.91
CA LYS A 6 -11.76 -28.97 -18.56
C LYS A 6 -10.60 -28.36 -17.78
N ILE A 7 -9.40 -28.92 -17.88
CA ILE A 7 -8.19 -28.36 -17.23
C ILE A 7 -7.87 -26.97 -17.78
N GLN A 8 -7.93 -26.77 -19.10
CA GLN A 8 -7.65 -25.46 -19.70
C GLN A 8 -8.70 -24.42 -19.30
N THR A 9 -9.98 -24.78 -19.29
CA THR A 9 -11.03 -23.87 -18.81
C THR A 9 -10.80 -23.44 -17.36
N LEU A 10 -10.42 -24.37 -16.48
CA LEU A 10 -10.15 -24.04 -15.08
C LEU A 10 -8.93 -23.11 -14.93
N LYS A 11 -7.88 -23.28 -15.74
CA LYS A 11 -6.71 -22.38 -15.72
C LYS A 11 -7.09 -20.95 -16.12
N LEU A 12 -7.85 -20.79 -17.20
CA LEU A 12 -8.33 -19.48 -17.65
C LEU A 12 -9.21 -18.81 -16.57
N GLN A 13 -10.11 -19.57 -15.95
CA GLN A 13 -10.93 -19.04 -14.85
C GLN A 13 -10.11 -18.60 -13.64
N ILE A 14 -9.00 -19.28 -13.34
CA ILE A 14 -8.08 -18.89 -12.27
C ILE A 14 -7.37 -17.58 -12.64
N GLU A 15 -6.87 -17.48 -13.87
CA GLU A 15 -6.20 -16.27 -14.38
C GLU A 15 -7.13 -15.05 -14.33
N GLU A 16 -8.35 -15.17 -14.87
CA GLU A 16 -9.36 -14.10 -14.82
C GLU A 16 -9.68 -13.66 -13.39
N LYS A 17 -9.86 -14.61 -12.47
CA LYS A 17 -10.14 -14.31 -11.06
C LYS A 17 -8.95 -13.70 -10.35
N GLN A 18 -7.73 -14.05 -10.75
CA GLN A 18 -6.52 -13.47 -10.20
C GLN A 18 -6.39 -12.00 -10.60
N GLU A 19 -6.67 -11.66 -11.87
CA GLU A 19 -6.70 -10.27 -12.35
C GLU A 19 -7.77 -9.43 -11.64
N GLU A 20 -8.97 -9.98 -11.45
CA GLU A 20 -10.05 -9.34 -10.69
C GLU A 20 -9.62 -9.08 -9.24
N LEU A 21 -9.01 -10.09 -8.59
CA LEU A 21 -8.53 -9.98 -7.21
C LEU A 21 -7.45 -8.91 -7.08
N ASP A 22 -6.51 -8.83 -8.02
CA ASP A 22 -5.42 -7.86 -7.98
C ASP A 22 -5.93 -6.42 -8.23
N THR A 23 -6.96 -6.27 -9.07
CA THR A 23 -7.66 -5.00 -9.24
C THR A 23 -8.33 -4.55 -7.94
N LEU A 24 -9.06 -5.44 -7.26
CA LEU A 24 -9.73 -5.15 -6.01
C LEU A 24 -8.72 -4.83 -4.89
N LYS A 25 -7.58 -5.53 -4.83
CA LYS A 25 -6.50 -5.21 -3.87
C LYS A 25 -5.93 -3.81 -4.11
N ALA A 26 -5.73 -3.41 -5.36
CA ALA A 26 -5.23 -2.08 -5.68
C ALA A 26 -6.22 -0.99 -5.23
N GLN A 27 -7.52 -1.19 -5.48
CA GLN A 27 -8.58 -0.29 -5.00
C GLN A 27 -8.63 -0.22 -3.47
N LEU A 28 -8.56 -1.38 -2.80
CA LEU A 28 -8.49 -1.43 -1.34
C LEU A 28 -7.26 -0.70 -0.79
N GLY A 29 -6.09 -0.93 -1.39
CA GLY A 29 -4.85 -0.24 -1.01
C GLY A 29 -4.99 1.28 -1.12
N PHE A 30 -5.59 1.77 -2.19
CA PHE A 30 -5.88 3.19 -2.38
C PHE A 30 -6.80 3.77 -1.29
N GLU A 31 -7.91 3.10 -0.99
CA GLU A 31 -8.85 3.52 0.07
C GLU A 31 -8.20 3.51 1.46
N ILE A 32 -7.36 2.52 1.77
CA ILE A 32 -6.61 2.48 3.04
C ILE A 32 -5.68 3.70 3.15
N VAL A 33 -4.98 4.07 2.07
CA VAL A 33 -4.10 5.26 2.06
C VAL A 33 -4.90 6.55 2.24
N ILE A 34 -6.06 6.67 1.60
CA ILE A 34 -6.96 7.82 1.81
C ILE A 34 -7.38 7.90 3.27
N ASN A 35 -7.91 6.80 3.82
CA ASN A 35 -8.37 6.76 5.20
C ASN A 35 -7.24 7.10 6.18
N PHE A 36 -6.02 6.62 5.93
CA PHE A 36 -4.83 6.97 6.71
C PHE A 36 -4.60 8.49 6.70
N ASN A 37 -4.56 9.09 5.51
CA ASN A 37 -4.33 10.53 5.36
C ASN A 37 -5.42 11.35 6.08
N GLU A 38 -6.68 10.98 5.90
CA GLU A 38 -7.82 11.63 6.58
C GLU A 38 -7.74 11.49 8.11
N THR A 39 -7.44 10.29 8.60
CA THR A 39 -7.34 9.98 10.04
C THR A 39 -6.26 10.82 10.71
N HIS A 40 -5.14 11.04 10.02
CA HIS A 40 -3.97 11.76 10.56
C HIS A 40 -3.93 13.24 10.15
N GLY A 41 -4.96 13.74 9.45
CA GLY A 41 -5.04 15.13 8.99
C GLY A 41 -3.95 15.51 7.99
N LEU A 42 -3.51 14.55 7.18
CA LEU A 42 -2.44 14.70 6.19
C LEU A 42 -3.02 14.88 4.78
N ASN A 43 -2.35 15.68 3.98
CA ASN A 43 -2.59 15.73 2.54
C ASN A 43 -1.70 14.70 1.81
N SER A 44 -2.11 14.32 0.60
CA SER A 44 -1.30 13.43 -0.24
C SER A 44 0.10 14.04 -0.50
N GLY A 45 1.14 13.25 -0.22
CA GLY A 45 2.54 13.68 -0.35
C GLY A 45 3.04 14.61 0.77
N GLN A 46 2.22 14.92 1.77
CA GLN A 46 2.65 15.69 2.93
C GLN A 46 3.66 14.90 3.77
N HIS A 47 4.64 15.60 4.33
CA HIS A 47 5.58 15.02 5.27
C HIS A 47 4.93 14.87 6.66
N PHE A 48 5.30 13.82 7.38
CA PHE A 48 4.85 13.57 8.74
C PHE A 48 5.95 12.90 9.55
N MET A 49 5.84 12.95 10.87
CA MET A 49 6.73 12.20 11.74
C MET A 49 6.16 10.80 11.97
N TYR A 50 7.00 9.78 11.81
CA TYR A 50 6.73 8.43 12.29
C TYR A 50 7.81 8.04 13.30
N GLY A 51 7.43 7.96 14.58
CA GLY A 51 8.37 7.89 15.69
C GLY A 51 9.25 9.14 15.74
N ASN A 52 10.55 8.99 15.51
CA ASN A 52 11.54 10.10 15.50
C ASN A 52 12.10 10.38 14.10
N LYS A 53 11.43 9.93 13.04
CA LYS A 53 11.86 10.13 11.66
C LYS A 53 10.80 10.92 10.91
N GLU A 54 11.24 11.92 10.17
CA GLU A 54 10.43 12.56 9.14
C GLU A 54 10.28 11.58 7.97
N CYS A 55 9.04 11.43 7.51
CA CYS A 55 8.65 10.50 6.47
C CYS A 55 7.73 11.21 5.46
N VAL A 56 7.67 10.66 4.26
CA VAL A 56 6.81 11.13 3.17
C VAL A 56 6.26 9.94 2.39
N GLY A 57 5.06 10.13 1.85
CA GLY A 57 4.38 9.14 1.02
C GLY A 57 3.88 7.97 1.86
N VAL A 58 2.68 7.51 1.55
CA VAL A 58 2.11 6.33 2.17
C VAL A 58 1.52 5.45 1.08
N GLU A 59 1.90 4.19 1.09
CA GLU A 59 1.46 3.19 0.14
C GLU A 59 0.92 1.97 0.90
N SER A 60 -0.06 1.29 0.32
CA SER A 60 -0.61 0.04 0.84
C SER A 60 -0.67 -1.00 -0.27
N ASP A 61 -0.23 -2.22 0.05
CA ASP A 61 -0.43 -3.41 -0.78
C ASP A 61 -1.71 -4.19 -0.41
N GLY A 62 -2.58 -3.58 0.39
CA GLY A 62 -3.80 -4.18 0.93
C GLY A 62 -3.59 -4.92 2.26
N TYR A 63 -2.35 -5.07 2.73
CA TYR A 63 -2.04 -5.76 3.98
C TYR A 63 -1.24 -4.89 4.96
N VAL A 64 -0.30 -4.09 4.45
CA VAL A 64 0.53 -3.23 5.29
C VAL A 64 0.65 -1.83 4.70
N LEU A 65 0.80 -0.85 5.59
CA LEU A 65 1.14 0.53 5.22
C LEU A 65 2.65 0.71 5.21
N LYS A 66 3.16 1.40 4.19
CA LYS A 66 4.58 1.67 3.98
C LYS A 66 4.79 3.16 3.75
N THR A 67 5.89 3.70 4.26
CA THR A 67 6.30 5.10 4.06
C THR A 67 7.79 5.21 3.83
N HIS A 68 8.27 6.35 3.34
CA HIS A 68 9.68 6.58 3.09
C HIS A 68 10.25 7.66 4.02
N ALA A 69 11.30 7.33 4.77
CA ALA A 69 11.97 8.31 5.62
C ALA A 69 12.74 9.33 4.78
N ILE A 70 12.77 10.58 5.23
CA ILE A 70 13.68 11.60 4.73
C ILE A 70 15.06 11.37 5.35
N THR A 71 16.08 11.27 4.50
CA THR A 71 17.46 11.06 4.93
C THR A 71 18.08 12.36 5.45
N LYS A 72 19.25 12.28 6.09
CA LYS A 72 19.96 13.47 6.59
C LYS A 72 20.35 14.49 5.51
N SER A 73 20.41 14.07 4.23
CA SER A 73 20.66 14.95 3.09
C SER A 73 19.38 15.61 2.55
N GLY A 74 18.20 15.28 3.10
CA GLY A 74 16.90 15.75 2.62
C GLY A 74 16.28 14.89 1.53
N ASP A 75 16.96 13.82 1.09
CA ASP A 75 16.46 12.92 0.05
C ASP A 75 15.50 11.87 0.60
N VAL A 76 14.54 11.42 -0.20
CA VAL A 76 13.64 10.29 0.12
C VAL A 76 14.41 8.97 0.11
N ALA A 77 14.34 8.21 1.21
CA ALA A 77 15.00 6.92 1.30
C ALA A 77 14.44 5.91 0.28
N LYS A 78 15.32 5.17 -0.40
CA LYS A 78 14.93 4.14 -1.38
C LYS A 78 14.18 2.95 -0.78
N ILE A 79 14.47 2.65 0.49
CA ILE A 79 13.87 1.53 1.21
C ILE A 79 12.68 2.05 2.00
N ALA A 80 11.50 1.48 1.74
CA ALA A 80 10.30 1.79 2.49
C ALA A 80 10.37 1.22 3.92
N THR A 81 9.74 1.93 4.85
CA THR A 81 9.54 1.54 6.24
C THR A 81 8.08 1.15 6.44
N ILE A 82 7.85 -0.01 7.04
CA ILE A 82 6.49 -0.45 7.39
C ILE A 82 5.99 0.33 8.62
N ILE A 83 4.76 0.80 8.54
CA ILE A 83 4.05 1.43 9.67
C ILE A 83 3.38 0.31 10.47
N TYR A 84 3.86 0.07 11.68
CA TYR A 84 3.35 -0.98 12.57
C TYR A 84 2.42 -0.44 13.66
N ASP A 85 2.57 0.83 14.02
CA ASP A 85 1.81 1.47 15.08
C ASP A 85 1.52 2.93 14.71
N GLU A 86 0.30 3.17 14.25
CA GLU A 86 -0.16 4.48 13.80
C GLU A 86 -0.21 5.53 14.93
N ASN A 87 -0.18 5.13 16.21
CA ASN A 87 -0.11 6.10 17.32
C ASN A 87 1.21 6.90 17.35
N ASN A 88 2.23 6.42 16.64
CA ASN A 88 3.52 7.10 16.53
C ASN A 88 3.55 8.13 15.40
N ILE A 89 2.42 8.38 14.74
CA ILE A 89 2.30 9.38 13.68
C ILE A 89 2.01 10.73 14.30
N LYS A 90 2.75 11.75 13.85
CA LYS A 90 2.47 13.14 14.17
C LYS A 90 2.54 13.97 12.90
N PRO A 91 1.52 14.77 12.59
CA PRO A 91 1.64 15.76 11.52
C PRO A 91 2.76 16.74 11.85
N LEU A 92 3.46 17.19 10.81
CA LEU A 92 4.49 18.24 10.89
C LEU A 92 3.87 19.64 10.77
#